data_AF-A0A1Y0M4K1-F1
#
_entry.id   AF-A0A1Y0M4K1-F1
#
_cell.length_a   1.000
_cell.length_b   1.000
_cell.length_c   1.000
_cell.angle_alpha   90.00
_cell.angle_beta   90.00
_cell.angle_gamma   90.00
#
_symmetry.space_group_name_H-M   'P 1'
#
loop_
_entity.id
_entity.type
_entity.pdbx_description
1 polymer ?
#
loop_
_entity_poly.entity_id
_entity_poly.type
_entity_poly.pdbx_seq_one_letter_code
_entity_poly.pdbx_strand_id
1 'polypeptide(L)'
;MKIKKTLQLLIGLLFITIHFSTFSQKEQNVTDLIETKELPNDLRQLEKERLHLIAEMYGMMYEISSLFTELERSTSLEQFLVETADYANNAKHSDSLSIKRTQSIKRLSEIKSQIIFPELKTISGKSFDIMQSMSATEGFRRIIEIKVQEILKKTDKLSGIGAKVTELNNTSYVSQNFKKQISWSFAFLVGLVIIGFFIIAAKDDKIRESIFSGDKGLQFITIFSIIIAIILFGITGVLGGKEISALIGGISGYILGRSSNAKSTN
;
A
#
# COMPACT_ATOMS: atom_id res chain seq x y z
N MET A 1 -39.44 22.52 -38.29
CA MET A 1 -39.65 21.30 -37.47
C MET A 1 -38.38 20.51 -37.10
N LYS A 2 -37.22 20.72 -37.77
CA LYS A 2 -35.97 19.94 -37.51
C LYS A 2 -35.19 20.35 -36.24
N ILE A 3 -35.31 21.60 -35.77
CA ILE A 3 -34.54 22.13 -34.62
C ILE A 3 -34.97 21.51 -33.28
N LYS A 4 -36.24 21.08 -33.13
CA LYS A 4 -36.69 20.40 -31.90
C LYS A 4 -36.05 19.03 -31.71
N LYS A 5 -35.74 18.30 -32.79
CA LYS A 5 -35.12 16.98 -32.73
C LYS A 5 -33.64 17.05 -32.34
N THR A 6 -32.89 18.05 -32.81
CA THR A 6 -31.48 18.22 -32.45
C THR A 6 -31.31 18.69 -31.00
N LEU A 7 -32.19 19.54 -30.50
CA LEU A 7 -32.17 19.99 -29.10
C LEU A 7 -32.51 18.85 -28.12
N GLN A 8 -33.47 17.98 -28.46
CA GLN A 8 -33.79 16.79 -27.65
C GLN A 8 -32.64 15.78 -27.62
N LEU A 9 -31.90 15.62 -28.71
CA LEU A 9 -30.74 14.72 -28.78
C LEU A 9 -29.57 15.24 -27.92
N LEU A 10 -29.38 16.56 -27.88
CA LEU A 10 -28.33 17.21 -27.10
C LEU A 10 -28.62 17.18 -25.58
N ILE A 11 -29.89 17.31 -25.19
CA ILE A 11 -30.32 17.15 -23.78
C ILE A 11 -30.22 15.68 -23.34
N GLY A 12 -30.52 14.72 -24.21
CA GLY A 12 -30.35 13.29 -23.93
C GLY A 12 -28.89 12.90 -23.68
N LEU A 13 -27.95 13.48 -24.42
CA LEU A 13 -26.51 13.20 -24.25
C LEU A 13 -25.96 13.78 -22.94
N LEU A 14 -26.51 14.91 -22.48
CA LEU A 14 -26.12 15.56 -21.22
C LEU A 14 -26.60 14.78 -19.98
N PHE A 15 -27.69 14.00 -20.10
CA PHE A 15 -28.15 13.12 -19.02
C PHE A 15 -27.31 11.84 -18.90
N ILE A 16 -26.71 11.36 -20.00
CA ILE A 16 -25.86 10.18 -19.97
C ILE A 16 -24.55 10.48 -19.22
N THR A 17 -23.99 11.68 -19.34
CA THR A 17 -22.75 12.04 -18.62
C THR A 17 -22.95 12.28 -17.12
N ILE A 18 -24.16 12.66 -16.69
CA ILE A 18 -24.48 12.84 -15.26
C ILE A 18 -24.72 11.49 -14.57
N HIS A 19 -25.12 10.43 -15.30
CA HIS A 19 -25.35 9.11 -14.71
C HIS A 19 -24.11 8.19 -14.63
N PHE A 20 -22.98 8.55 -15.22
CA PHE A 20 -21.76 7.72 -15.15
C PHE A 20 -20.92 7.91 -13.86
N SER A 21 -21.37 8.74 -12.91
CA SER A 21 -20.69 8.93 -11.63
C SER A 21 -20.82 7.75 -10.65
N THR A 22 -21.48 6.65 -11.04
CA THR A 22 -21.65 5.46 -10.18
C THR A 22 -20.82 4.24 -10.59
N PHE A 23 -19.86 4.38 -11.51
CA PHE A 23 -18.88 3.31 -11.76
C PHE A 23 -17.77 3.34 -10.69
N SER A 24 -18.19 3.20 -9.43
CA SER A 24 -17.33 2.77 -8.34
C SER A 24 -16.94 1.33 -8.63
N GLN A 25 -15.65 1.10 -8.91
CA GLN A 25 -15.13 -0.26 -9.05
C GLN A 25 -15.44 -1.01 -7.76
N LYS A 26 -16.34 -1.99 -7.88
CA LYS A 26 -16.50 -3.06 -6.91
C LYS A 26 -15.13 -3.69 -6.70
N GLU A 27 -14.58 -3.50 -5.50
CA GLU A 27 -13.38 -4.18 -5.02
C GLU A 27 -13.48 -5.66 -5.36
N GLN A 28 -12.54 -6.12 -6.18
CA GLN A 28 -12.35 -7.54 -6.37
C GLN A 28 -11.57 -8.02 -5.16
N ASN A 29 -12.31 -8.56 -4.19
CA ASN A 29 -11.81 -9.19 -2.97
C ASN A 29 -10.63 -10.13 -3.29
N VAL A 30 -9.43 -9.68 -2.95
CA VAL A 30 -8.29 -10.54 -2.64
C VAL A 30 -7.95 -10.26 -1.18
N THR A 31 -8.92 -10.52 -0.30
CA THR A 31 -8.72 -10.38 1.15
C THR A 31 -9.61 -11.36 1.91
N ASP A 32 -9.63 -12.61 1.44
CA ASP A 32 -9.82 -13.71 2.39
C ASP A 32 -8.42 -14.03 2.90
N LEU A 33 -8.08 -13.57 4.12
CA LEU A 33 -7.17 -14.23 5.06
C LEU A 33 -6.74 -13.37 6.27
N ILE A 34 -7.26 -12.15 6.45
CA ILE A 34 -6.97 -11.39 7.68
C ILE A 34 -8.29 -11.00 8.30
N GLU A 35 -8.55 -11.52 9.50
CA GLU A 35 -9.61 -11.07 10.39
C GLU A 35 -9.43 -9.56 10.60
N THR A 36 -10.18 -8.77 9.82
CA THR A 36 -9.98 -7.33 9.65
C THR A 36 -10.52 -6.58 10.86
N LYS A 37 -9.67 -6.44 11.89
CA LYS A 37 -9.79 -5.26 12.75
C LYS A 37 -9.43 -4.06 11.87
N GLU A 38 -10.45 -3.28 11.47
CA GLU A 38 -10.28 -2.14 10.57
C GLU A 38 -9.12 -1.25 11.04
N LEU A 39 -8.10 -1.13 10.18
CA LEU A 39 -6.93 -0.30 10.44
C LEU A 39 -7.34 1.18 10.36
N PRO A 40 -6.87 2.04 11.30
CA PRO A 40 -7.23 3.45 11.30
C PRO A 40 -6.68 4.15 10.04
N ASN A 41 -7.49 5.03 9.43
CA ASN A 41 -7.10 5.86 8.27
C ASN A 41 -6.22 7.08 8.65
N ASP A 42 -5.59 7.07 9.82
CA ASP A 42 -4.73 8.15 10.32
C ASP A 42 -3.26 7.69 10.31
N LEU A 43 -2.45 8.35 9.48
CA LEU A 43 -1.02 8.08 9.33
C LEU A 43 -0.26 8.12 10.67
N ARG A 44 -0.60 9.06 11.58
CA ARG A 44 0.10 9.17 12.87
C ARG A 44 -0.26 8.01 13.80
N GLN A 45 -1.50 7.55 13.75
CA GLN A 45 -1.94 6.39 14.54
C GLN A 45 -1.31 5.11 14.03
N LEU A 46 -1.27 4.93 12.70
CA LEU A 46 -0.60 3.80 12.07
C LEU A 46 0.91 3.78 12.37
N GLU A 47 1.58 4.93 12.34
CA GLU A 47 3.00 5.02 12.69
C GLU A 47 3.24 4.69 14.18
N LYS A 48 2.37 5.17 15.08
CA LYS A 48 2.43 4.82 16.50
C LYS A 48 2.21 3.33 16.73
N GLU A 49 1.23 2.72 16.06
CA GLU A 49 0.96 1.28 16.15
C GLU A 49 2.12 0.46 15.58
N ARG A 50 2.72 0.89 14.46
CA ARG A 50 3.91 0.28 13.87
C ARG A 50 5.08 0.29 14.86
N LEU A 51 5.39 1.42 15.47
CA LEU A 51 6.47 1.54 16.46
C LEU A 51 6.21 0.69 17.70
N HIS A 52 4.95 0.65 18.17
CA HIS A 52 4.57 -0.18 19.30
C HIS A 52 4.75 -1.67 19.02
N LEU A 53 4.29 -2.16 17.86
CA LEU A 53 4.47 -3.55 17.43
C LEU A 53 5.95 -3.91 17.29
N ILE A 54 6.77 -3.02 16.72
CA ILE A 54 8.22 -3.23 16.62
C ILE A 54 8.83 -3.38 18.01
N ALA A 55 8.50 -2.49 18.95
CA ALA A 55 9.01 -2.57 20.33
C ALA A 55 8.61 -3.87 21.02
N GLU A 56 7.36 -4.31 20.84
CA GLU A 56 6.87 -5.58 21.39
C GLU A 56 7.60 -6.79 20.78
N MET A 57 7.81 -6.79 19.46
CA MET A 57 8.58 -7.83 18.77
C MET A 57 10.02 -7.91 19.26
N TYR A 58 10.69 -6.77 19.48
CA TYR A 58 12.02 -6.74 20.07
C TYR A 58 12.04 -7.30 21.49
N GLY A 59 11.04 -6.96 22.32
CA GLY A 59 10.90 -7.52 23.67
C GLY A 59 10.80 -9.05 23.66
N MET A 60 9.92 -9.60 22.81
CA MET A 60 9.79 -11.05 22.66
C MET A 60 11.06 -11.71 22.12
N MET A 61 11.81 -11.04 21.23
CA MET A 61 13.08 -11.56 20.72
C MET A 61 14.13 -11.70 21.83
N TYR A 62 14.20 -10.75 22.76
CA TYR A 62 15.07 -10.85 23.94
C TYR A 62 14.65 -12.01 24.86
N GLU A 63 13.35 -12.19 25.08
CA GLU A 63 12.84 -13.34 25.85
C GLU A 63 13.21 -14.67 25.18
N ILE A 64 13.02 -14.80 23.86
CA ILE A 64 13.42 -15.99 23.10
C ILE A 64 14.92 -16.24 23.24
N SER A 65 15.76 -15.21 23.13
CA SER A 65 17.20 -15.35 23.31
C SER A 65 17.55 -15.90 24.70
N SER A 66 16.88 -15.40 25.76
CA SER A 66 17.07 -15.92 27.12
C SER A 66 16.61 -17.39 27.24
N LEU A 67 15.50 -17.75 26.60
CA LEU A 67 14.99 -19.12 26.58
C LEU A 67 15.95 -20.07 25.85
N PHE A 68 16.62 -19.61 24.79
CA PHE A 68 17.66 -20.40 24.11
C PHE A 68 18.87 -20.68 25.02
N THR A 69 19.32 -19.69 25.81
CA THR A 69 20.40 -19.90 26.77
C THR A 69 20.00 -20.95 27.83
N GLU A 70 18.78 -20.89 28.35
CA GLU A 70 18.28 -21.89 29.32
C GLU A 70 18.02 -23.26 28.68
N LEU A 71 17.63 -23.31 27.41
CA LEU A 71 17.52 -24.53 26.61
C LEU A 71 18.89 -25.23 26.48
N GLU A 72 19.94 -24.50 26.09
CA GLU A 72 21.30 -25.04 25.96
C GLU A 72 21.84 -25.56 27.29
N ARG A 73 21.60 -24.81 28.37
CA ARG A 73 21.96 -25.20 29.72
C ARG A 73 21.22 -26.46 30.16
N SER A 74 19.92 -26.55 29.90
CA SER A 74 19.10 -27.71 30.21
C SER A 74 19.50 -28.94 29.40
N THR A 75 19.83 -28.74 28.13
CA THR A 75 20.32 -29.80 27.23
C THR A 75 21.63 -30.38 27.77
N SER A 76 22.56 -29.52 28.18
CA SER A 76 23.85 -29.91 28.74
C SER A 76 23.68 -30.68 30.06
N LEU A 77 22.73 -30.27 30.92
CA LEU A 77 22.38 -30.99 32.15
C LEU A 77 21.76 -32.37 31.86
N GLU A 78 20.85 -32.46 30.90
CA GLU A 78 20.24 -33.72 30.49
C GLU A 78 21.28 -34.68 29.89
N GLN A 79 22.18 -34.18 29.03
CA GLN A 79 23.28 -34.97 28.46
C GLN A 79 24.22 -35.51 29.56
N PHE A 80 24.58 -34.68 30.54
CA PHE A 80 25.37 -35.11 31.69
C PHE A 80 24.66 -36.22 32.51
N LEU A 81 23.33 -36.15 32.65
CA LEU A 81 22.56 -37.19 33.34
C LEU A 81 22.52 -38.51 32.58
N VAL A 82 22.45 -38.48 31.24
CA VAL A 82 22.54 -39.68 30.40
C VAL A 82 23.93 -40.31 30.52
N GLU A 83 24.98 -39.50 30.35
CA GLU A 83 26.37 -39.96 30.44
C GLU A 83 26.67 -40.57 31.81
N THR A 84 26.27 -39.91 32.90
CA THR A 84 26.49 -40.45 34.26
C THR A 84 25.62 -41.67 34.59
N ALA A 85 24.48 -41.86 33.91
CA ALA A 85 23.68 -43.08 34.05
C ALA A 85 24.41 -44.29 33.45
N ASP A 86 25.03 -44.11 32.27
CA ASP A 86 25.79 -45.17 31.60
C ASP A 86 27.04 -45.58 32.40
N TYR A 87 27.72 -44.62 33.03
CA TYR A 87 28.84 -44.91 33.92
C TYR A 87 28.42 -45.60 35.23
N ALA A 88 27.29 -45.20 35.83
CA ALA A 88 26.79 -45.80 37.07
C ALA A 88 26.37 -47.26 36.89
N ASN A 89 25.88 -47.65 35.71
CA ASN A 89 25.56 -49.04 35.37
C ASN A 89 26.83 -49.91 35.25
N ASN A 90 27.99 -49.31 35.00
CA ASN A 90 29.26 -50.00 34.74
C ASN A 90 30.27 -49.95 35.90
N ALA A 91 30.14 -49.03 36.87
CA ALA A 91 31.10 -48.84 37.95
C ALA A 91 30.45 -48.87 39.35
N LYS A 92 30.92 -49.79 40.22
CA LYS A 92 30.65 -49.78 41.66
C LYS A 92 31.47 -48.65 42.31
N HIS A 93 30.77 -47.63 42.82
CA HIS A 93 31.24 -46.53 43.68
C HIS A 93 31.95 -45.32 43.02
N SER A 94 31.26 -44.17 43.07
CA SER A 94 31.84 -42.92 43.59
C SER A 94 30.72 -42.02 44.16
N ASP A 95 30.80 -41.69 45.45
CA ASP A 95 29.75 -40.92 46.15
C ASP A 95 29.63 -39.47 45.63
N SER A 96 30.72 -38.90 45.11
CA SER A 96 30.74 -37.54 44.56
C SER A 96 29.97 -37.38 43.24
N LEU A 97 29.96 -38.42 42.39
CA LEU A 97 29.19 -38.44 41.14
C LEU A 97 27.68 -38.52 41.44
N SER A 98 27.30 -39.28 42.46
CA SER A 98 25.92 -39.39 42.94
C SER A 98 25.35 -38.05 43.44
N ILE A 99 26.17 -37.26 44.16
CA ILE A 99 25.78 -35.92 44.64
C ILE A 99 25.54 -34.96 43.46
N LYS A 100 26.46 -34.90 42.49
CA LYS A 100 26.30 -34.03 41.31
C LYS A 100 25.08 -34.42 40.48
N ARG A 101 24.84 -35.72 40.28
CA ARG A 101 23.66 -36.24 39.57
C ARG A 101 22.36 -35.80 40.26
N THR A 102 22.29 -35.95 41.57
CA THR A 102 21.12 -35.55 42.37
C THR A 102 20.86 -34.04 42.27
N GLN A 103 21.92 -33.22 42.31
CA GLN A 103 21.81 -31.76 42.13
C GLN A 103 21.29 -31.38 40.73
N SER A 104 21.77 -32.04 39.68
CA SER A 104 21.30 -31.81 38.30
C SER A 104 19.83 -32.19 38.12
N ILE A 105 19.39 -33.34 38.67
CA ILE A 105 17.98 -33.74 38.66
C ILE A 105 17.11 -32.71 39.40
N LYS A 106 17.56 -32.25 40.57
CA LYS A 106 16.85 -31.22 41.34
C LYS A 106 16.69 -29.93 40.54
N ARG A 107 17.77 -29.45 39.91
CA ARG A 107 17.73 -28.24 39.06
C ARG A 107 16.78 -28.39 37.88
N LEU A 108 16.80 -29.52 37.17
CA LEU A 108 15.87 -29.74 36.06
C LEU A 108 14.42 -29.78 36.52
N SER A 109 14.14 -30.33 37.70
CA SER A 109 12.79 -30.31 38.31
C SER A 109 12.36 -28.89 38.69
N GLU A 110 13.26 -28.09 39.26
CA GLU A 110 13.03 -26.68 39.56
C GLU A 110 12.73 -25.88 38.29
N ILE A 111 13.53 -26.05 37.24
CA ILE A 111 13.32 -25.43 35.92
C ILE A 111 11.94 -25.79 35.35
N LYS A 112 11.56 -27.07 35.39
CA LYS A 112 10.26 -27.52 34.90
C LYS A 112 9.10 -26.86 35.65
N SER A 113 9.17 -26.85 36.97
CA SER A 113 8.08 -26.36 37.83
C SER A 113 7.96 -24.83 37.86
N GLN A 114 9.08 -24.11 37.81
CA GLN A 114 9.09 -22.65 37.95
C GLN A 114 8.99 -21.90 36.62
N ILE A 115 9.49 -22.49 35.52
CA ILE A 115 9.60 -21.79 34.23
C ILE A 115 8.71 -22.47 33.19
N ILE A 116 8.87 -23.77 32.97
CA ILE A 116 8.25 -24.45 31.83
C ILE A 116 6.73 -24.60 32.02
N PHE A 117 6.29 -25.09 33.18
CA PHE A 117 4.86 -25.33 33.40
C PHE A 117 4.02 -24.06 33.47
N PRO A 118 4.44 -22.98 34.14
CA PRO A 118 3.69 -21.72 34.12
C PRO A 118 3.50 -21.19 32.69
N GLU A 119 4.56 -21.17 31.88
CA GLU A 119 4.48 -20.63 30.52
C GLU A 119 3.71 -21.52 29.55
N LEU A 120 3.82 -22.85 29.66
CA LEU A 120 3.00 -23.71 28.82
C LEU A 120 1.52 -23.69 29.21
N LYS A 121 1.20 -23.42 30.48
CA LYS A 121 -0.18 -23.31 30.98
C LYS A 121 -0.86 -22.04 30.48
N THR A 122 -0.16 -20.91 30.48
CA THR A 122 -0.67 -19.64 29.93
C THR A 122 -0.86 -19.71 28.43
N ILE A 123 -0.02 -20.47 27.72
CA ILE A 123 0.06 -20.39 26.26
C ILE A 123 -0.71 -21.53 25.54
N SER A 124 -0.67 -22.78 26.03
CA SER A 124 -1.06 -23.93 25.20
C SER A 124 -2.37 -24.62 25.61
N GLY A 125 -2.95 -24.32 26.78
CA GLY A 125 -4.23 -24.88 27.24
C GLY A 125 -4.32 -26.43 27.28
N LYS A 126 -3.22 -27.15 27.06
CA LYS A 126 -3.20 -28.62 26.98
C LYS A 126 -3.18 -29.25 28.38
N SER A 127 -3.65 -30.50 28.45
CA SER A 127 -3.72 -31.30 29.67
C SER A 127 -2.36 -31.42 30.36
N PHE A 128 -2.36 -31.14 31.66
CA PHE A 128 -1.19 -31.15 32.56
C PHE A 128 -0.43 -32.49 32.54
N ASP A 129 -1.13 -33.60 32.27
CA ASP A 129 -0.56 -34.95 32.26
C ASP A 129 0.50 -35.16 31.17
N ILE A 130 0.37 -34.50 30.02
CA ILE A 130 1.36 -34.59 28.93
C ILE A 130 2.62 -33.75 29.28
N MET A 131 2.49 -32.74 30.14
CA MET A 131 3.61 -31.89 30.56
C MET A 131 4.49 -32.56 31.61
N GLN A 132 3.93 -33.40 32.49
CA GLN A 132 4.73 -34.08 33.52
C GLN A 132 5.80 -35.02 32.94
N SER A 133 5.50 -35.68 31.82
CA SER A 133 6.43 -36.61 31.17
C SER A 133 7.46 -35.92 30.25
N MET A 134 7.33 -34.61 29.98
CA MET A 134 8.21 -33.94 29.03
C MET A 134 9.57 -33.60 29.65
N SER A 135 10.64 -33.64 28.85
CA SER A 135 11.97 -33.20 29.28
C SER A 135 12.03 -31.66 29.40
N ALA A 136 13.00 -31.11 30.14
CA ALA A 136 13.10 -29.66 30.27
C ALA A 136 13.45 -29.03 28.90
N THR A 137 14.31 -29.71 28.14
CA THR A 137 14.68 -29.33 26.78
C THR A 137 13.47 -29.25 25.85
N GLU A 138 12.60 -30.26 25.87
CA GLU A 138 11.39 -30.28 25.03
C GLU A 138 10.39 -29.19 25.44
N GLY A 139 10.27 -28.92 26.75
CA GLY A 139 9.45 -27.83 27.27
C GLY A 139 9.89 -26.47 26.76
N PHE A 140 11.19 -26.16 26.85
CA PHE A 140 11.75 -24.92 26.32
C PHE A 140 11.60 -24.80 24.80
N ARG A 141 11.89 -25.88 24.05
CA ARG A 141 11.72 -25.91 22.59
C ARG A 141 10.30 -25.49 22.21
N ARG A 142 9.30 -26.00 22.92
CA ARG A 142 7.90 -25.71 22.64
C ARG A 142 7.49 -24.29 23.02
N ILE A 143 8.00 -23.74 24.13
CA ILE A 143 7.78 -22.33 24.49
C ILE A 143 8.36 -21.41 23.42
N ILE A 144 9.60 -21.70 22.97
CA ILE A 144 10.28 -20.95 21.92
C ILE A 144 9.47 -21.00 20.63
N GLU A 145 9.04 -22.18 20.19
CA GLU A 145 8.24 -22.35 18.98
C GLU A 145 6.98 -21.47 19.01
N ILE A 146 6.26 -21.47 20.14
CA ILE A 146 5.03 -20.69 20.24
C ILE A 146 5.31 -19.17 20.20
N LYS A 147 6.34 -18.70 20.93
CA LYS A 147 6.73 -17.27 20.87
C LYS A 147 7.21 -16.85 19.49
N VAL A 148 7.91 -17.73 18.76
CA VAL A 148 8.29 -17.48 17.36
C VAL A 148 7.05 -17.34 16.47
N GLN A 149 6.06 -18.23 16.63
CA GLN A 149 4.79 -18.11 15.89
C GLN A 149 4.04 -16.82 16.20
N GLU A 150 4.09 -16.34 17.45
CA GLU A 150 3.53 -15.05 17.82
C GLU A 150 4.26 -13.87 17.14
N ILE A 151 5.60 -13.90 17.08
CA ILE A 151 6.39 -12.92 16.34
C ILE A 151 6.02 -12.91 14.85
N LEU A 152 5.85 -14.09 14.22
CA LEU A 152 5.44 -14.18 12.82
C LEU A 152 4.08 -13.51 12.58
N LYS A 153 3.08 -13.79 13.43
CA LYS A 153 1.77 -13.13 13.35
C LYS A 153 1.87 -11.61 13.49
N LYS A 154 2.70 -11.11 14.42
CA LYS A 154 2.92 -9.66 14.57
C LYS A 154 3.68 -9.06 13.38
N THR A 155 4.59 -9.82 12.76
CA THR A 155 5.31 -9.43 11.54
C THR A 155 4.34 -9.26 10.37
N ASP A 156 3.39 -10.18 10.20
CA ASP A 156 2.36 -10.08 9.17
C ASP A 156 1.48 -8.85 9.39
N LYS A 157 1.07 -8.60 10.65
CA LYS A 157 0.33 -7.38 11.02
C LYS A 157 1.14 -6.10 10.72
N LEU A 158 2.44 -6.11 11.03
CA LEU A 158 3.35 -5.00 10.78
C LEU A 158 3.49 -4.72 9.27
N SER A 159 3.55 -5.77 8.45
CA SER A 159 3.55 -5.67 6.99
C SER A 159 2.27 -5.02 6.47
N GLY A 160 1.10 -5.44 6.99
CA GLY A 160 -0.19 -4.81 6.66
C GLY A 160 -0.25 -3.32 7.01
N ILE A 161 0.25 -2.94 8.19
CA ILE A 161 0.36 -1.52 8.59
C ILE A 161 1.31 -0.77 7.65
N GLY A 162 2.46 -1.35 7.30
CA GLY A 162 3.43 -0.75 6.37
C GLY A 162 2.85 -0.51 4.98
N ALA A 163 2.07 -1.46 4.47
CA ALA A 163 1.33 -1.31 3.22
C ALA A 163 0.33 -0.15 3.30
N LYS A 164 -0.46 -0.07 4.39
CA LYS A 164 -1.44 1.01 4.58
C LYS A 164 -0.80 2.39 4.74
N VAL A 165 0.31 2.48 5.47
CA VAL A 165 1.11 3.72 5.57
C VAL A 165 1.62 4.12 4.19
N THR A 166 2.11 3.17 3.40
CA THR A 166 2.57 3.44 2.03
C THR A 166 1.42 3.92 1.15
N GLU A 167 0.24 3.30 1.22
CA GLU A 167 -0.97 3.70 0.49
C GLU A 167 -1.38 5.14 0.85
N LEU A 168 -1.52 5.45 2.14
CA LEU A 168 -1.92 6.77 2.63
C LEU A 168 -0.86 7.85 2.36
N ASN A 169 0.43 7.48 2.35
CA ASN A 169 1.53 8.39 2.05
C ASN A 169 1.75 8.57 0.53
N ASN A 170 1.18 7.70 -0.31
CA ASN A 170 1.31 7.83 -1.76
C ASN A 170 0.37 8.91 -2.31
N THR A 171 0.83 10.16 -2.26
CA THR A 171 0.22 11.32 -2.95
C THR A 171 0.02 11.10 -4.47
N SER A 172 0.70 10.10 -5.05
CA SER A 172 0.58 9.71 -6.45
C SER A 172 -0.79 9.13 -6.81
N TYR A 173 -1.47 8.41 -5.92
CA TYR A 173 -2.79 7.82 -6.23
C TYR A 173 -3.87 8.89 -6.32
N VAL A 174 -3.86 9.85 -5.39
CA VAL A 174 -4.72 11.04 -5.43
C VAL A 174 -4.39 11.89 -6.67
N SER A 175 -3.10 12.04 -6.99
CA SER A 175 -2.64 12.78 -8.18
C SER A 175 -3.10 12.12 -9.49
N GLN A 176 -3.06 10.79 -9.60
CA GLN A 176 -3.48 10.08 -10.82
C GLN A 176 -4.99 10.16 -11.06
N ASN A 177 -5.80 9.96 -10.02
CA ASN A 177 -7.26 10.10 -10.14
C ASN A 177 -7.67 11.54 -10.47
N PHE A 178 -7.00 12.52 -9.86
CA PHE A 178 -7.20 13.94 -10.17
C PHE A 178 -6.81 14.28 -11.61
N LYS A 179 -5.66 13.79 -12.09
CA LYS A 179 -5.22 13.95 -13.49
C LYS A 179 -6.22 13.32 -14.47
N LYS A 180 -6.76 12.13 -14.16
CA LYS A 180 -7.77 11.47 -14.99
C LYS A 180 -9.07 12.26 -15.04
N GLN A 181 -9.55 12.77 -13.89
CA GLN A 181 -10.76 13.58 -13.81
C GLN A 181 -10.63 14.90 -14.59
N ILE A 182 -9.48 15.59 -14.45
CA ILE A 182 -9.19 16.81 -15.22
C ILE A 182 -9.13 16.51 -16.71
N SER A 183 -8.45 15.43 -17.12
CA SER A 183 -8.34 15.03 -18.51
C SER A 183 -9.71 14.75 -19.14
N TRP A 184 -10.59 14.04 -18.44
CA TRP A 184 -11.97 13.79 -18.89
C TRP A 184 -12.79 15.08 -18.99
N SER A 185 -12.69 15.96 -18.00
CA SER A 185 -13.40 17.26 -18.00
C SER A 185 -12.95 18.14 -19.17
N PHE A 186 -11.65 18.16 -19.45
CA PHE A 186 -11.08 18.90 -20.57
C PHE A 186 -11.50 18.31 -21.92
N ALA A 187 -11.43 16.99 -22.09
CA ALA A 187 -11.88 16.32 -23.31
C ALA A 187 -13.37 16.60 -23.59
N PHE A 188 -14.20 16.58 -22.55
CA PHE A 188 -15.61 16.92 -22.65
C PHE A 188 -15.82 18.39 -23.08
N LEU A 189 -15.10 19.32 -22.47
CA LEU A 189 -15.16 20.75 -22.83
C LEU A 189 -14.75 20.99 -24.30
N VAL A 190 -13.64 20.40 -24.73
CA VAL A 190 -13.17 20.50 -26.12
C VAL A 190 -14.19 19.90 -27.09
N GLY A 191 -14.75 18.74 -26.75
CA GLY A 191 -15.81 18.11 -27.54
C GLY A 191 -17.03 19.02 -27.70
N LEU A 192 -17.46 19.68 -26.63
CA LEU A 192 -18.58 20.63 -26.65
C LEU A 192 -18.29 21.82 -27.56
N VAL A 193 -17.08 22.38 -27.50
CA VAL A 193 -16.66 23.50 -28.37
C VAL A 193 -16.66 23.09 -29.84
N ILE A 194 -16.11 21.90 -30.17
CA ILE A 194 -16.09 21.36 -31.54
C ILE A 194 -17.52 21.17 -32.06
N ILE A 195 -18.40 20.55 -31.26
CA ILE A 195 -19.81 20.34 -31.63
C ILE A 195 -20.51 21.69 -31.85
N GLY A 196 -20.32 22.66 -30.96
CA GLY A 196 -20.88 24.01 -31.09
C GLY A 196 -20.44 24.71 -32.37
N PHE A 197 -19.15 24.59 -32.71
CA PHE A 197 -18.60 25.12 -33.96
C PHE A 197 -19.26 24.51 -35.20
N PHE A 198 -19.42 23.18 -35.24
CA PHE A 198 -20.10 22.51 -36.35
C PHE A 198 -21.58 22.89 -36.47
N ILE A 199 -22.29 23.08 -35.34
CA ILE A 199 -23.69 23.53 -35.36
C ILE A 199 -23.82 24.92 -35.97
N ILE A 200 -22.92 25.85 -35.61
CA ILE A 200 -22.91 27.21 -36.15
C ILE A 200 -22.58 27.19 -37.65
N ALA A 201 -21.54 26.45 -38.05
CA ALA A 201 -21.14 26.31 -39.45
C ALA A 201 -22.21 25.65 -40.32
N ALA A 202 -23.02 24.74 -39.77
CA ALA A 202 -24.12 24.11 -40.50
C ALA A 202 -25.35 25.02 -40.66
N LYS A 203 -25.47 26.09 -39.85
CA LYS A 203 -26.64 26.97 -39.84
C LYS A 203 -26.49 28.19 -40.75
N ASP A 204 -25.26 28.60 -41.05
CA ASP A 204 -24.98 29.78 -41.86
C ASP A 204 -23.89 29.48 -42.90
N ASP A 205 -24.31 29.41 -44.16
CA ASP A 205 -23.43 29.13 -45.29
C ASP A 205 -22.35 30.21 -45.48
N LYS A 206 -22.61 31.48 -45.10
CA LYS A 206 -21.61 32.56 -45.18
C LYS A 206 -20.53 32.42 -44.12
N ILE A 207 -20.89 31.97 -42.92
CA ILE A 207 -19.93 31.70 -41.84
C ILE A 207 -19.08 30.47 -42.22
N ARG A 208 -19.71 29.43 -42.77
CA ARG A 208 -18.98 28.26 -43.28
C ARG A 208 -18.00 28.66 -44.37
N GLU A 209 -18.44 29.41 -45.37
CA GLU A 209 -17.56 29.87 -46.45
C GLU A 209 -16.43 30.74 -45.88
N SER A 210 -16.74 31.78 -45.11
CA SER A 210 -15.72 32.66 -44.52
C SER A 210 -14.70 31.95 -43.62
N ILE A 211 -15.06 30.82 -42.98
CA ILE A 211 -14.16 30.06 -42.12
C ILE A 211 -13.41 28.97 -42.89
N PHE A 212 -14.00 28.35 -43.92
CA PHE A 212 -13.37 27.22 -44.63
C PHE A 212 -12.76 27.59 -45.98
N SER A 213 -13.07 28.76 -46.56
CA SER A 213 -12.65 29.15 -47.91
C SER A 213 -11.48 30.12 -47.97
N GLY A 214 -10.74 30.32 -46.87
CA GLY A 214 -9.61 31.24 -46.83
C GLY A 214 -8.50 30.86 -45.85
N ASP A 215 -7.32 31.47 -46.02
CA ASP A 215 -6.13 31.26 -45.17
C ASP A 215 -6.40 31.48 -43.68
N LYS A 216 -7.40 32.31 -43.36
CA LYS A 216 -7.86 32.58 -41.98
C LYS A 216 -8.40 31.33 -41.28
N GLY A 217 -9.04 30.43 -42.02
CA GLY A 217 -9.55 29.16 -41.51
C GLY A 217 -8.45 28.20 -41.08
N LEU A 218 -7.48 28.02 -41.97
CA LEU A 218 -6.31 27.20 -41.72
C LEU A 218 -5.50 27.75 -40.53
N GLN A 219 -5.33 29.07 -40.45
CA GLN A 219 -4.68 29.74 -39.33
C GLN A 219 -5.43 29.52 -38.02
N PHE A 220 -6.76 29.63 -38.02
CA PHE A 220 -7.59 29.37 -36.85
C PHE A 220 -7.44 27.93 -36.33
N ILE A 221 -7.56 26.94 -37.22
CA ILE A 221 -7.43 25.51 -36.85
C ILE A 221 -6.02 25.22 -36.30
N THR A 222 -4.99 25.81 -36.90
CA THR A 222 -3.60 25.63 -36.47
C THR A 222 -3.36 26.19 -35.07
N ILE A 223 -3.79 27.44 -34.83
CA ILE A 223 -3.68 28.08 -33.51
C ILE A 223 -4.47 27.31 -32.46
N PHE A 224 -5.69 26.91 -32.79
CA PHE A 224 -6.56 26.14 -31.90
C PHE A 224 -5.94 24.78 -31.53
N SER A 225 -5.36 24.08 -32.51
CA SER A 225 -4.68 22.79 -32.28
C SER A 225 -3.45 22.93 -31.39
N ILE A 226 -2.68 24.00 -31.59
CA ILE A 226 -1.53 24.32 -30.73
C ILE A 226 -1.98 24.60 -29.29
N ILE A 227 -3.04 25.41 -29.09
CA ILE A 227 -3.56 25.72 -27.75
C ILE A 227 -4.01 24.44 -27.04
N ILE A 228 -4.74 23.55 -27.73
CA ILE A 228 -5.16 22.26 -27.15
C ILE A 228 -3.95 21.40 -26.76
N ALA A 229 -2.95 21.31 -27.63
CA ALA A 229 -1.73 20.53 -27.36
C ALA A 229 -0.97 21.07 -26.13
N ILE A 230 -0.89 22.39 -25.97
CA ILE A 230 -0.23 23.02 -24.82
C ILE A 230 -0.98 22.73 -23.51
N ILE A 231 -2.31 22.82 -23.53
CA ILE A 231 -3.12 22.52 -22.35
C ILE A 231 -3.00 21.02 -22.01
N LEU A 232 -3.03 20.12 -23.01
CA LEU A 232 -2.81 18.69 -22.79
C LEU A 232 -1.43 18.42 -22.19
N PHE A 233 -0.37 19.03 -22.72
CA PHE A 233 0.97 18.86 -22.16
C PHE A 233 1.15 19.47 -20.77
N GLY A 234 0.40 20.53 -20.45
CA GLY A 234 0.35 21.09 -19.10
C GLY A 234 -0.36 20.19 -18.09
N ILE A 235 -1.46 19.55 -18.49
CA ILE A 235 -2.20 18.60 -17.63
C ILE A 235 -1.42 17.28 -17.43
N THR A 236 -0.72 16.80 -18.46
CA THR A 236 0.14 15.60 -18.34
C THR A 236 1.41 15.86 -17.54
N GLY A 237 1.78 17.14 -17.33
CA GLY A 237 2.97 17.55 -16.59
C GLY A 237 4.27 17.30 -17.35
N VAL A 238 4.19 17.13 -18.67
CA VAL A 238 5.36 16.93 -19.56
C VAL A 238 6.11 18.26 -19.76
N LEU A 239 5.39 19.39 -19.71
CA LEU A 239 5.99 20.72 -19.66
C LEU A 239 5.77 21.34 -18.28
N GLY A 240 6.82 21.88 -17.66
CA GLY A 240 6.72 22.61 -16.41
C GLY A 240 6.07 23.99 -16.57
N GLY A 241 5.75 24.64 -15.46
CA GLY A 241 5.04 25.93 -15.46
C GLY A 241 5.80 27.06 -16.16
N LYS A 242 7.15 26.99 -16.19
CA LYS A 242 7.99 27.98 -16.86
C LYS A 242 8.01 27.77 -18.37
N GLU A 243 8.01 26.53 -18.81
CA GLU A 243 8.02 26.11 -20.21
C GLU A 243 6.67 26.40 -20.88
N ILE A 244 5.55 26.15 -20.18
CA ILE A 244 4.21 26.50 -20.65
C ILE A 244 4.07 28.03 -20.82
N SER A 245 4.54 28.80 -19.85
CA SER A 245 4.45 30.27 -19.89
C SER A 245 5.29 30.86 -21.04
N ALA A 246 6.49 30.31 -21.28
CA ALA A 246 7.34 30.71 -22.39
C ALA A 246 6.73 30.36 -23.76
N LEU A 247 6.13 29.18 -23.89
CA LEU A 247 5.51 28.72 -25.13
C LEU A 247 4.25 29.53 -25.49
N ILE A 248 3.38 29.80 -24.50
CA ILE A 248 2.19 30.66 -24.67
C ILE A 248 2.60 32.10 -25.02
N GLY A 249 3.65 32.62 -24.40
CA GLY A 249 4.22 33.92 -24.72
C GLY A 249 4.75 34.00 -26.17
N GLY A 250 5.48 32.97 -26.61
CA GLY A 250 6.01 32.89 -27.97
C GLY A 250 4.93 32.79 -29.06
N ILE A 251 3.88 32.02 -28.82
CA ILE A 251 2.75 31.89 -29.76
C ILE A 251 1.92 33.17 -29.81
N SER A 252 1.67 33.80 -28.66
CA SER A 252 0.98 35.08 -28.61
C SER A 252 1.77 36.15 -29.38
N GLY A 253 3.08 36.21 -29.19
CA GLY A 253 3.97 37.11 -29.94
C GLY A 253 3.98 36.86 -31.44
N TYR A 254 3.98 35.60 -31.87
CA TYR A 254 3.92 35.23 -33.30
C TYR A 254 2.59 35.60 -33.96
N ILE A 255 1.46 35.37 -33.27
CA ILE A 255 0.11 35.69 -33.80
C ILE A 255 -0.09 37.22 -33.87
N LEU A 256 0.30 37.95 -32.82
CA LEU A 256 0.23 39.42 -32.79
C LEU A 256 1.18 40.08 -33.81
N GLY A 257 2.39 39.57 -33.95
CA GLY A 257 3.39 40.10 -34.89
C GLY A 257 2.99 39.97 -36.36
N ARG A 258 2.29 38.89 -36.74
CA ARG A 258 1.78 38.72 -38.11
C ARG A 258 0.58 39.60 -38.43
N SER A 259 -0.27 39.89 -37.44
CA SER A 259 -1.40 40.82 -37.61
C SER A 259 -0.98 42.27 -37.79
N SER A 260 0.18 42.66 -37.24
CA SER A 260 0.77 44.01 -37.36
C SER A 260 1.27 44.30 -38.77
N ASN A 261 1.98 43.36 -39.39
CA ASN A 261 2.61 43.59 -40.70
C ASN A 261 1.61 43.66 -41.86
N ALA A 262 0.39 43.13 -41.69
CA ALA A 262 -0.69 43.26 -42.66
C ALA A 262 -1.27 44.69 -42.75
N LYS A 263 -0.97 45.57 -41.77
CA LYS A 263 -1.48 46.95 -41.73
C LYS A 263 -0.46 47.99 -42.22
N SER A 264 0.77 47.57 -42.52
CA SER A 264 1.86 48.47 -42.95
C SER A 264 2.05 48.53 -44.47
N THR A 265 1.21 47.83 -45.25
CA THR A 265 1.29 47.79 -46.72
C THR A 265 -0.02 48.19 -47.40
N ASN A 266 -0.74 49.16 -46.82
CA ASN A 266 -1.78 49.94 -47.49
C ASN A 266 -1.43 51.42 -47.38
#